data_AF-A0AAE5VML4-F1
#
_entry.id   AF-A0AAE5VML4-F1
#
_cell.length_a   1.000
_cell.length_b   1.000
_cell.length_c   1.000
_cell.angle_alpha   90.00
_cell.angle_beta   90.00
_cell.angle_gamma   90.00
#
_symmetry.space_group_name_H-M   'P 1'
#
loop_
_entity.id
_entity.type
_entity.pdbx_description
1 polymer ?
#
loop_
_entity_poly.entity_id
_entity_poly.type
_entity_poly.pdbx_seq_one_letter_code
_entity_poly.pdbx_strand_id
1 'polypeptide(L)'
;MNTEINYSRSALGFSNSTNSDNKSLYYCYRNILQRCNNPNHPRYHDYGGRGIKCSFATFIEFYEELGLRPSPDHSVDRIDNDLGYVPGNLRWATPLEQAQNRRPHKNYRTLH
;
A
#
# COMPACT_ATOMS: atom_id res chain seq x y z
N MET A 1 10.51 -20.73 8.90
CA MET A 1 9.77 -20.33 10.11
C MET A 1 8.70 -19.34 9.69
N ASN A 2 7.49 -19.83 9.42
CA ASN A 2 6.35 -18.99 9.02
C ASN A 2 5.57 -18.64 10.27
N THR A 3 5.80 -17.46 10.82
CA THR A 3 5.04 -16.96 11.96
C THR A 3 3.63 -16.64 11.47
N GLU A 4 2.71 -17.59 11.64
CA GLU A 4 1.28 -17.31 11.59
C GLU A 4 0.95 -16.39 12.76
N ILE A 5 0.99 -15.08 12.50
CA ILE A 5 0.53 -14.10 13.46
C ILE A 5 -0.99 -14.23 13.50
N ASN A 6 -1.47 -15.05 14.44
CA ASN A 6 -2.86 -15.12 14.84
C ASN A 6 -3.23 -13.78 15.50
N TYR A 7 -3.57 -12.79 14.68
CA TYR A 7 -4.17 -11.55 15.18
C TYR A 7 -5.50 -11.91 15.83
N SER A 8 -5.53 -11.85 17.16
CA SER A 8 -6.66 -12.20 18.02
C SER A 8 -7.92 -11.46 17.59
N ARG A 9 -8.97 -12.22 17.26
CA ARG A 9 -10.30 -11.73 16.81
C ARG A 9 -10.99 -10.76 17.78
N SER A 10 -10.55 -10.68 19.03
CA SER A 10 -11.19 -9.89 20.09
C SER A 10 -10.66 -8.46 20.26
N ALA A 11 -9.49 -8.12 19.71
CA ALA A 11 -8.87 -6.80 19.95
C ALA A 11 -9.33 -5.71 18.96
N LEU A 12 -9.95 -6.09 17.85
CA LEU A 12 -10.19 -5.19 16.71
C LEU A 12 -11.68 -5.08 16.27
N GLY A 13 -12.62 -5.66 17.02
CA GLY A 13 -14.06 -5.44 16.80
C GLY A 13 -14.62 -5.85 15.42
N PHE A 14 -13.97 -6.78 14.70
CA PHE A 14 -14.32 -7.08 13.32
C PHE A 14 -15.55 -7.98 13.15
N SER A 15 -16.53 -7.52 12.35
CA SER A 15 -17.62 -8.34 11.81
C SER A 15 -17.11 -9.23 10.66
N ASN A 16 -17.45 -10.53 10.72
CA ASN A 16 -17.46 -11.57 9.67
C ASN A 16 -16.50 -11.49 8.46
N SER A 17 -15.29 -10.94 8.59
CA SER A 17 -14.29 -10.97 7.51
C SER A 17 -13.43 -12.24 7.56
N THR A 18 -13.13 -12.81 6.39
CA THR A 18 -12.42 -14.08 6.29
C THR A 18 -10.93 -13.91 6.58
N ASN A 19 -10.31 -14.95 7.16
CA ASN A 19 -8.89 -14.97 7.50
C ASN A 19 -7.96 -14.72 6.29
N SER A 20 -8.47 -14.92 5.08
CA SER A 20 -7.79 -14.71 3.80
C SER A 20 -7.53 -13.23 3.49
N ASP A 21 -8.51 -12.35 3.76
CA ASP A 21 -8.44 -10.95 3.36
C ASP A 21 -7.44 -10.16 4.22
N ASN A 22 -7.43 -10.44 5.53
CA ASN A 22 -6.43 -9.90 6.46
C ASN A 22 -5.01 -10.35 6.10
N LYS A 23 -4.85 -11.62 5.68
CA LYS A 23 -3.57 -12.15 5.23
C LYS A 23 -3.08 -11.41 3.98
N SER A 24 -3.99 -11.11 3.04
CA SER A 24 -3.68 -10.33 1.84
C SER A 24 -3.22 -8.90 2.18
N LEU A 25 -3.90 -8.22 3.11
CA LEU A 25 -3.53 -6.87 3.53
C LEU A 25 -2.18 -6.82 4.25
N TYR A 26 -1.92 -7.78 5.14
CA TYR A 26 -0.64 -7.89 5.82
C TYR A 26 0.52 -8.09 4.83
N TYR A 27 0.35 -8.93 3.80
CA TYR A 27 1.35 -9.05 2.73
C TYR A 27 1.55 -7.74 1.97
N CYS A 28 0.48 -6.97 1.72
CA CYS A 28 0.58 -5.66 1.09
C CYS A 28 1.43 -4.69 1.94
N TYR A 29 1.12 -4.58 3.23
CA TYR A 29 1.87 -3.76 4.19
C TYR A 29 3.36 -4.16 4.22
N ARG A 30 3.65 -5.47 4.32
CA ARG A 30 5.02 -5.99 4.28
C ARG A 30 5.73 -5.64 2.97
N ASN A 31 5.04 -5.71 1.83
CA ASN A 31 5.60 -5.34 0.54
C ASN A 31 5.89 -3.83 0.44
N ILE A 32 5.02 -2.97 1.01
CA ILE A 32 5.25 -1.52 1.12
C ILE A 32 6.53 -1.24 1.91
N LEU A 33 6.71 -1.88 3.07
CA LEU A 33 7.92 -1.73 3.87
C LEU A 33 9.18 -2.16 3.11
N GLN A 34 9.11 -3.26 2.36
CA GLN A 34 10.22 -3.72 1.51
C GLN A 34 10.56 -2.69 0.41
N ARG A 35 9.56 -2.16 -0.30
CA ARG A 35 9.77 -1.13 -1.32
C ARG A 35 10.41 0.16 -0.76
N CYS A 36 10.03 0.57 0.45
CA CYS A 36 10.54 1.80 1.05
C CYS A 36 11.93 1.63 1.66
N ASN A 37 12.25 0.47 2.24
CA ASN A 37 13.40 0.32 3.14
C ASN A 37 14.47 -0.69 2.69
N ASN A 38 14.20 -1.53 1.69
CA ASN A 38 15.16 -2.56 1.25
C ASN A 38 15.77 -2.19 -0.11
N PRO A 39 17.04 -1.73 -0.16
CA PRO A 39 17.75 -1.42 -1.41
C PRO A 39 17.82 -2.57 -2.43
N ASN A 40 17.73 -3.82 -1.98
CA ASN A 40 17.75 -5.00 -2.83
C ASN A 40 16.38 -5.34 -3.42
N HIS A 41 15.32 -4.65 -3.01
CA HIS A 41 13.99 -4.87 -3.56
C HIS A 41 13.96 -4.35 -5.02
N PRO A 42 13.42 -5.11 -6.00
CA PRO A 42 13.47 -4.71 -7.43
C PRO A 42 12.91 -3.32 -7.72
N ARG A 43 11.88 -2.93 -6.96
CA ARG A 43 11.24 -1.61 -7.06
C ARG A 43 11.80 -0.56 -6.10
N TYR A 44 12.87 -0.82 -5.35
CA TYR A 44 13.37 0.16 -4.37
C TYR A 44 13.66 1.52 -4.99
N HIS A 45 14.28 1.55 -6.17
CA HIS A 45 14.62 2.79 -6.89
C HIS A 45 13.41 3.69 -7.16
N ASP A 46 12.22 3.12 -7.37
CA ASP A 46 10.97 3.87 -7.60
C ASP A 46 10.33 4.43 -6.32
N TYR A 47 10.77 3.94 -5.15
CA TYR A 47 10.19 4.25 -3.85
C TYR A 47 11.28 4.73 -2.89
N GLY A 48 11.90 3.85 -2.12
CA GLY A 48 12.93 4.21 -1.14
C GLY A 48 14.09 5.00 -1.74
N GLY A 49 14.53 4.65 -2.96
CA GLY A 49 15.54 5.39 -3.71
C GLY A 49 15.15 6.81 -4.11
N ARG A 50 13.84 7.13 -4.13
CA ARG A 50 13.29 8.48 -4.31
C ARG A 50 13.02 9.21 -3.00
N GLY A 51 13.32 8.59 -1.85
CA GLY A 51 12.99 9.13 -0.53
C GLY A 51 11.55 8.92 -0.09
N ILE A 52 10.76 8.10 -0.81
CA ILE A 52 9.40 7.73 -0.41
C ILE A 52 9.48 6.82 0.82
N LYS A 53 8.79 7.20 1.89
CA LYS A 53 8.77 6.48 3.17
C LYS A 53 7.36 5.99 3.51
N CYS A 54 7.31 4.99 4.39
CA CYS A 54 6.10 4.53 5.06
C CYS A 54 6.09 5.10 6.48
N SER A 55 5.07 5.88 6.84
CA SER A 55 4.95 6.44 8.19
C SER A 55 4.21 5.52 9.16
N PHE A 56 3.50 4.51 8.66
CA PHE A 56 2.85 3.50 9.48
C PHE A 56 3.92 2.64 10.15
N ALA A 57 3.98 2.69 11.48
CA ALA A 57 4.90 1.92 12.30
C ALA A 57 4.36 0.50 12.53
N THR A 58 3.04 0.37 12.61
CA THR A 58 2.37 -0.91 12.85
C THR A 58 1.40 -1.27 11.73
N PHE A 59 1.12 -2.56 11.59
CA PHE A 59 0.07 -3.05 10.70
C PHE A 59 -1.32 -2.52 11.09
N ILE A 60 -1.54 -2.25 12.39
CA ILE A 60 -2.83 -1.75 12.89
C ILE A 60 -3.09 -0.34 12.37
N GLU A 61 -2.12 0.57 12.47
CA GLU A 61 -2.25 1.94 11.92
C GLU A 61 -2.52 1.91 10.41
N PHE A 62 -1.83 1.01 9.69
CA PHE A 62 -2.06 0.82 8.25
C PHE A 62 -3.46 0.27 7.95
N TYR A 63 -3.95 -0.65 8.78
CA TYR A 63 -5.29 -1.21 8.66
C TYR A 63 -6.36 -0.15 8.93
N GLU A 64 -6.19 0.66 9.98
CA GLU A 64 -7.15 1.71 10.36
C GLU A 64 -7.30 2.77 9.25
N GLU A 65 -6.23 3.06 8.52
CA GLU A 65 -6.25 3.99 7.39
C GLU A 65 -7.01 3.44 6.17
N LEU A 66 -6.75 2.20 5.76
CA LEU A 66 -7.26 1.64 4.50
C LEU A 66 -8.53 0.80 4.66
N GLY A 67 -8.71 0.21 5.83
CA GLY A 67 -9.69 -0.84 6.08
C GLY A 67 -9.48 -2.09 5.22
N LEU A 68 -10.54 -2.87 5.10
CA LEU A 68 -10.54 -4.08 4.29
C LEU A 68 -10.50 -3.75 2.80
N ARG A 69 -9.82 -4.61 2.07
CA ARG A 69 -9.78 -4.54 0.62
C ARG A 69 -11.20 -4.77 0.03
N PRO A 70 -11.73 -3.85 -0.79
CA PRO A 70 -13.09 -3.96 -1.33
C PRO A 70 -13.29 -5.15 -2.28
N SER A 71 -12.29 -5.47 -3.11
CA SER A 71 -12.31 -6.64 -3.99
C SER A 71 -10.89 -7.13 -4.32
N PRO A 72 -10.73 -8.37 -4.83
CA PRO A 72 -9.43 -8.88 -5.27
C PRO A 72 -8.71 -8.01 -6.30
N ASP A 73 -9.45 -7.22 -7.08
CA ASP A 73 -8.94 -6.35 -8.13
C ASP A 73 -8.36 -5.02 -7.60
N HIS A 74 -8.59 -4.72 -6.32
CA HIS A 74 -8.06 -3.53 -5.70
C HIS A 74 -6.65 -3.76 -5.15
N SER A 75 -5.80 -2.77 -5.32
CA SER A 75 -4.49 -2.70 -4.68
C SER A 75 -4.27 -1.35 -4.04
N VAL A 76 -3.29 -1.25 -3.14
CA VAL A 76 -2.99 0.00 -2.44
C VAL A 76 -2.30 0.97 -3.40
N ASP A 77 -2.90 2.13 -3.56
CA ASP A 77 -2.38 3.27 -4.31
C ASP A 77 -2.12 4.45 -3.37
N ARG A 78 -1.22 5.34 -3.80
CA ARG A 78 -1.00 6.63 -3.12
C ARG A 78 -1.83 7.68 -3.85
N ILE A 79 -2.64 8.46 -3.14
CA ILE A 79 -3.51 9.47 -3.79
C ILE A 79 -2.64 10.49 -4.54
N ASP A 80 -1.66 11.07 -3.84
CA ASP A 80 -0.58 11.85 -4.41
C ASP A 80 0.69 10.98 -4.50
N ASN A 81 1.16 10.79 -5.73
CA ASN A 81 2.34 9.98 -6.04
C ASN A 81 3.67 10.61 -5.61
N ASP A 82 3.66 11.89 -5.26
CA ASP A 82 4.82 12.65 -4.81
C ASP A 82 5.00 12.53 -3.29
N LEU A 83 3.95 12.10 -2.59
CA LEU A 83 3.94 11.85 -1.16
C LEU A 83 4.25 10.38 -0.80
N GLY A 84 4.51 10.16 0.49
CA GLY A 84 4.79 8.85 1.07
C GLY A 84 3.56 7.96 1.25
N TYR A 85 3.76 6.79 1.85
CA TYR A 85 2.66 6.05 2.46
C TYR A 85 2.37 6.67 3.83
N VAL A 86 1.46 7.65 3.85
CA VAL A 86 1.09 8.43 5.04
C VAL A 86 -0.42 8.48 5.22
N PRO A 87 -0.93 8.72 6.45
CA PRO A 87 -2.35 8.94 6.68
C PRO A 87 -2.92 10.02 5.75
N GLY A 88 -4.10 9.78 5.18
CA GLY A 88 -4.76 10.63 4.20
C GLY A 88 -4.19 10.56 2.78
N ASN A 89 -3.13 9.77 2.54
CA ASN A 89 -2.54 9.61 1.20
C ASN A 89 -2.67 8.19 0.65
N LEU A 90 -3.50 7.33 1.25
CA LEU A 90 -3.73 5.97 0.77
C LEU A 90 -5.15 5.78 0.26
N ARG A 91 -5.31 4.93 -0.75
CA ARG A 91 -6.61 4.44 -1.21
C ARG A 91 -6.52 3.04 -1.77
N TRP A 92 -7.65 2.35 -1.77
CA TRP A 92 -7.84 1.21 -2.68
C TRP A 92 -8.08 1.74 -4.08
N ALA A 93 -7.37 1.16 -5.05
CA ALA A 93 -7.53 1.51 -6.45
C ALA A 93 -7.44 0.26 -7.33
N THR A 94 -8.26 0.25 -8.37
CA THR A 94 -8.20 -0.67 -9.49
C THR A 94 -7.00 -0.34 -10.40
N PRO A 95 -6.57 -1.27 -11.28
CA PRO A 95 -5.49 -1.00 -12.24
C PRO A 95 -5.78 0.22 -13.13
N LEU A 96 -7.05 0.47 -13.46
CA LEU A 96 -7.47 1.62 -14.26
C LEU A 96 -7.26 2.94 -13.50
N GLU A 97 -7.68 3.00 -12.25
CA GLU A 97 -7.52 4.17 -11.39
C GLU A 97 -6.04 4.45 -11.07
N GLN A 98 -5.23 3.40 -10.89
CA GLN A 98 -3.78 3.55 -10.73
C GLN A 98 -3.11 4.05 -11.99
N ALA A 99 -3.57 3.60 -13.17
CA ALA A 99 -3.03 4.06 -14.46
C ALA A 99 -3.29 5.55 -14.68
N GLN A 100 -4.47 6.03 -14.29
CA GLN A 100 -4.82 7.46 -14.34
C GLN A 100 -3.95 8.32 -13.40
N ASN A 101 -3.50 7.74 -12.29
CA ASN A 101 -2.61 8.44 -11.34
C ASN A 101 -1.13 8.45 -11.78
N ARG A 102 -0.78 7.81 -12.91
CA ARG A 102 0.61 7.83 -13.38
C ARG A 102 0.98 9.23 -13.85
N ARG A 103 2.15 9.71 -13.40
CA ARG A 103 2.74 10.95 -13.90
C ARG A 103 2.82 10.89 -15.43
N PRO A 104 2.43 11.96 -16.15
CA PRO A 104 2.55 11.98 -17.61
C PRO A 104 4.02 11.80 -18.01
N HIS A 105 4.27 10.93 -18.99
CA HIS A 105 5.58 10.79 -19.60
C HIS A 105 6.05 12.16 -20.12
N LYS A 106 7.33 12.49 -19.92
CA LYS A 106 7.89 13.80 -20.31
C LYS A 106 7.81 14.11 -21.81
N ASN A 107 7.42 13.14 -22.65
CA ASN A 107 7.43 13.22 -24.10
C ASN A 107 6.19 13.91 -24.71
N TYR A 108 5.27 14.46 -23.90
CA TYR A 108 4.06 15.13 -24.40
C TYR A 108 4.06 16.65 -24.20
N ARG A 109 5.16 17.27 -23.73
CA ARG A 109 5.30 18.73 -23.70
C ARG A 109 5.88 19.24 -25.02
N THR A 110 5.16 19.03 -26.12
CA THR A 110 5.40 19.79 -27.36
C THR A 110 4.54 21.06 -27.30
N LEU A 111 5.25 22.18 -27.15
CA LEU A 111 4.94 23.56 -27.57
C LEU A 111 3.46 23.94 -27.78
N HIS A 112 2.97 24.89 -26.99
CA HIS A 112 2.18 26.05 -27.46
C HIS A 112 2.71 27.29 -26.73
#